data_AF-A0A6J4XJY1-F1
#
_entry.id   AF-A0A6J4XJY1-F1
#
_cell.length_a   1.000
_cell.length_b   1.000
_cell.length_c   1.000
_cell.angle_alpha   90.00
_cell.angle_beta   90.00
_cell.angle_gamma   90.00
#
_symmetry.space_group_name_H-M   'P 1'
#
loop_
_entity.id
_entity.type
_entity.pdbx_description
1 polymer ?
#
loop_
_entity_poly.entity_id
_entity_poly.type
_entity_poly.pdbx_seq_one_letter_code
_entity_poly.pdbx_strand_id
1 'polypeptide(L)'
;MRPKQQITFDGPYAPLPIRLGNSIARRSMPVFGRVVSLQSEDLLETAGRKTALTDWGDPWLHEALTALLDSVNQEGELTFFGRYSLRQFLIGNLGSRQRIIEVLKRYPEINQQKIQKPIFITGWYRSGTTHLHNLFALHPDLRAPLFWELRHPCPTLDPRTADPNRQIRRVKLAGKIHGYLAPGFSAIHAPEAERPEECLHLFDKACAGTTSFFMTEAKGFAWWLLDHGIQHGYDFFKIQLQLLNWLRPGRRWVLKWPYHLWHLETLLKTFPDATVIQLHRDPCQSIPSVCSLAAAARAPFCQSIDDAALGEFWLNYDEAGLNRGLKARQTAKANQIIDIRYPDLKKIPFQSLIKFRILSEWTGLKPGQNH
;
A
#
# COMPACT_ATOMS: atom_id res chain seq x y z
N MET A 1 -12.87 0.94 31.95
CA MET A 1 -12.73 0.65 30.51
C MET A 1 -13.76 1.51 29.78
N ARG A 2 -13.35 2.44 28.91
CA ARG A 2 -14.34 3.13 28.06
C ARG A 2 -14.89 2.10 27.06
N PRO A 3 -16.22 1.99 26.87
CA PRO A 3 -16.77 1.08 25.90
C PRO A 3 -16.18 1.42 24.53
N LYS A 4 -15.70 0.41 23.79
CA LYS A 4 -15.33 0.58 22.39
C LYS A 4 -16.60 1.03 21.68
N GLN A 5 -16.68 2.30 21.29
CA GLN A 5 -17.70 2.77 20.38
C GLN A 5 -17.68 1.84 19.17
N GLN A 6 -18.77 1.12 18.97
CA GLN A 6 -19.03 0.42 17.74
C GLN A 6 -19.17 1.51 16.70
N ILE A 7 -18.16 1.67 15.84
CA ILE A 7 -18.17 2.68 14.79
C ILE A 7 -19.21 2.20 13.76
N THR A 8 -20.47 2.59 13.98
CA THR A 8 -21.49 2.53 12.94
C THR A 8 -21.13 3.61 11.91
N PHE A 9 -21.14 3.22 10.64
CA PHE A 9 -20.89 4.13 9.55
C PHE A 9 -22.10 5.06 9.40
N ASP A 10 -22.03 6.27 9.97
CA ASP A 10 -23.13 7.26 9.94
C ASP A 10 -23.17 8.08 8.63
N GLY A 11 -22.61 7.53 7.54
CA GLY A 11 -22.51 8.19 6.23
C GLY A 11 -21.16 8.90 5.98
N PRO A 12 -20.95 9.44 4.76
CA PRO A 12 -19.68 10.04 4.35
C PRO A 12 -19.35 11.28 5.19
N TYR A 13 -18.33 11.16 6.06
CA TYR A 13 -17.80 12.30 6.80
C TYR A 13 -17.10 13.27 5.85
N ALA A 14 -17.54 14.53 5.84
CA ALA A 14 -16.86 15.63 5.18
C ALA A 14 -16.89 16.87 6.09
N PRO A 15 -15.74 17.45 6.46
CA PRO A 15 -15.67 18.74 7.14
C PRO A 15 -16.43 19.83 6.38
N LEU A 16 -16.93 20.84 7.10
CA LEU A 16 -17.73 21.94 6.53
C LEU A 16 -17.09 22.58 5.27
N PRO A 17 -15.76 22.84 5.21
CA PRO A 17 -15.13 23.38 4.00
C PRO A 17 -15.22 22.44 2.79
N ILE A 18 -15.10 21.12 3.00
CA ILE A 18 -15.25 20.12 1.93
C ILE A 18 -16.70 20.07 1.47
N ARG A 19 -17.66 20.08 2.40
CA ARG A 19 -19.09 20.08 2.06
C ARG A 19 -19.48 21.29 1.23
N LEU A 20 -18.96 22.47 1.60
CA LEU A 20 -19.21 23.72 0.88
C LEU A 20 -18.57 23.67 -0.52
N GLY A 21 -17.31 23.24 -0.62
CA GLY A 21 -16.63 23.05 -1.92
C GLY A 21 -17.36 22.06 -2.84
N ASN A 22 -17.78 20.91 -2.30
CA ASN A 22 -18.57 19.91 -3.04
C ASN A 22 -19.94 20.46 -3.47
N SER A 23 -20.57 21.33 -2.67
CA SER A 23 -21.85 21.96 -3.01
C SER A 23 -21.72 23.00 -4.12
N ILE A 24 -20.67 23.82 -4.07
CA ILE A 24 -20.38 24.82 -5.12
C ILE A 24 -20.02 24.11 -6.42
N ALA A 25 -19.16 23.08 -6.36
CA ALA A 25 -18.74 22.31 -7.53
C ALA A 25 -19.91 21.61 -8.24
N ARG A 26 -20.89 21.08 -7.49
CA ARG A 26 -22.11 20.45 -8.07
C ARG A 26 -22.92 21.40 -8.94
N ARG A 27 -22.93 22.70 -8.64
CA ARG A 27 -23.68 23.71 -9.42
C ARG A 27 -22.95 24.18 -10.69
N SER A 28 -21.68 23.81 -10.85
CA SER A 28 -20.78 24.32 -11.91
C SER A 28 -19.95 23.21 -12.58
N MET A 29 -20.44 21.97 -12.52
CA MET A 29 -19.71 20.73 -12.85
C MET A 29 -19.08 20.69 -14.26
N PRO A 30 -19.67 21.27 -15.34
CA PRO A 30 -19.04 21.30 -16.67
C PRO A 30 -17.71 22.08 -16.72
N VAL A 31 -17.60 23.16 -15.93
CA VAL A 31 -16.39 24.00 -15.86
C VAL A 31 -15.33 23.34 -14.97
N PHE A 32 -15.75 22.77 -13.83
CA PHE A 32 -14.82 22.18 -12.86
C PHE A 32 -14.33 20.77 -13.21
N GLY A 33 -15.10 20.01 -14.00
CA GLY A 33 -14.65 18.72 -14.55
C GLY A 33 -13.36 18.88 -15.35
N ARG A 34 -13.21 19.97 -16.11
CA ARG A 34 -11.98 20.31 -16.84
C ARG A 34 -10.82 20.72 -15.90
N VAL A 35 -11.10 21.39 -14.79
CA VAL A 35 -10.07 21.87 -13.83
C VAL A 35 -9.40 20.71 -13.07
N VAL A 36 -10.13 19.62 -12.81
CA VAL A 36 -9.63 18.46 -12.07
C VAL A 36 -9.64 17.21 -12.95
N SER A 37 -9.10 17.30 -14.17
CA SER A 37 -9.14 16.21 -15.14
C SER A 37 -8.64 14.87 -14.55
N LEU A 38 -9.32 13.77 -14.90
CA LEU A 38 -8.89 12.39 -14.65
C LEU A 38 -8.73 11.66 -15.99
N GLN A 39 -8.15 12.37 -16.96
CA GLN A 39 -7.75 11.80 -18.24
C GLN A 39 -6.26 11.44 -18.17
N SER A 40 -5.89 10.32 -18.79
CA SER A 40 -4.54 9.75 -18.72
C SER A 40 -3.49 10.76 -19.22
N GLU A 41 -3.76 11.37 -20.38
CA GLU A 41 -2.86 12.31 -21.05
C GLU A 41 -2.57 13.52 -20.17
N ASP A 42 -3.60 14.10 -19.56
CA ASP A 42 -3.46 15.29 -18.72
C ASP A 42 -2.75 14.98 -17.39
N LEU A 43 -2.96 13.79 -16.81
CA LEU A 43 -2.22 13.34 -15.62
C LEU A 43 -0.73 13.16 -15.92
N LEU A 44 -0.41 12.49 -17.04
CA LEU A 44 0.95 12.27 -17.50
C LEU A 44 1.65 13.58 -17.85
N GLU A 45 1.00 14.46 -18.63
CA GLU A 45 1.52 15.78 -18.99
C GLU A 45 1.79 16.63 -17.73
N THR A 46 0.85 16.65 -16.78
CA THR A 46 1.01 17.41 -15.53
C THR A 46 2.16 16.86 -14.68
N ALA A 47 2.27 15.53 -14.57
CA ALA A 47 3.37 14.91 -13.83
C ALA A 47 4.73 15.18 -14.52
N GLY A 48 4.80 15.04 -15.84
CA GLY A 48 6.01 15.31 -16.64
C GLY A 48 6.47 16.77 -16.56
N ARG A 49 5.55 17.73 -16.60
CA ARG A 49 5.87 19.16 -16.36
C ARG A 49 6.44 19.41 -14.97
N LYS A 50 5.86 18.78 -13.93
CA LYS A 50 6.31 18.95 -12.53
C LYS A 50 7.70 18.37 -12.28
N THR A 51 8.07 17.31 -12.99
CA THR A 51 9.36 16.64 -12.83
C THR A 51 10.40 17.16 -13.83
N ALA A 52 9.97 17.81 -14.91
CA ALA A 52 10.76 18.07 -16.11
C ALA A 52 11.35 16.79 -16.75
N LEU A 53 10.58 15.69 -16.69
CA LEU A 53 10.96 14.37 -17.24
C LEU A 53 9.90 13.88 -18.22
N THR A 54 10.31 13.03 -19.16
CA THR A 54 9.44 12.47 -20.21
C THR A 54 9.39 10.95 -20.24
N ASP A 55 10.35 10.27 -19.60
CA ASP A 55 10.41 8.80 -19.61
C ASP A 55 9.53 8.19 -18.50
N TRP A 56 8.63 7.32 -18.93
CA TRP A 56 7.67 6.59 -18.08
C TRP A 56 8.06 5.13 -17.83
N GLY A 57 9.14 4.66 -18.47
CA GLY A 57 9.61 3.29 -18.37
C GLY A 57 8.79 2.35 -19.24
N ASP A 58 8.26 1.29 -18.65
CA ASP A 58 7.51 0.27 -19.39
C ASP A 58 6.12 0.75 -19.87
N PRO A 59 5.59 0.16 -20.98
CA PRO A 59 4.26 0.48 -21.49
C PRO A 59 3.09 0.12 -20.56
N TRP A 60 3.31 -0.79 -19.60
CA TRP A 60 2.27 -1.27 -18.68
C TRP A 60 1.63 -0.14 -17.87
N LEU A 61 2.38 0.94 -17.58
CA LEU A 61 1.83 2.12 -16.94
C LEU A 61 0.58 2.65 -17.64
N HIS A 62 0.60 2.76 -18.96
CA HIS A 62 -0.49 3.36 -19.71
C HIS A 62 -1.74 2.49 -19.64
N GLU A 63 -1.58 1.18 -19.80
CA GLU A 63 -2.67 0.22 -19.72
C GLU A 63 -3.31 0.20 -18.33
N ALA A 64 -2.49 0.08 -17.28
CA ALA A 64 -2.97 0.05 -15.90
C ALA A 64 -3.61 1.39 -15.47
N LEU A 65 -3.06 2.53 -15.93
CA LEU A 65 -3.66 3.83 -15.66
C LEU A 65 -5.01 3.97 -16.35
N THR A 66 -5.14 3.55 -17.61
CA THR A 66 -6.42 3.56 -18.32
C THR A 66 -7.44 2.67 -17.62
N ALA A 67 -7.09 1.42 -17.29
CA ALA A 67 -7.99 0.50 -16.58
C ALA A 67 -8.47 1.07 -15.23
N LEU A 68 -7.58 1.74 -14.48
CA LEU A 68 -7.96 2.43 -13.25
C LEU A 68 -8.95 3.57 -13.51
N LEU A 69 -8.63 4.45 -14.47
CA LEU A 69 -9.47 5.62 -14.75
C LEU A 69 -10.83 5.22 -15.30
N ASP A 70 -10.90 4.17 -16.13
CA ASP A 70 -12.15 3.62 -16.65
C ASP A 70 -13.02 3.09 -15.51
N SER A 71 -12.46 2.28 -14.60
CA SER A 71 -13.19 1.78 -13.43
C SER A 71 -13.64 2.91 -12.50
N VAL A 72 -12.80 3.94 -12.27
CA VAL A 72 -13.20 5.13 -11.49
C VAL A 72 -14.33 5.90 -12.16
N ASN A 73 -14.30 6.06 -13.48
CA ASN A 73 -15.32 6.79 -14.23
C ASN A 73 -16.66 6.03 -14.28
N GLN A 74 -16.62 4.69 -14.26
CA GLN A 74 -17.82 3.85 -14.29
C GLN A 74 -18.43 3.63 -12.91
N GLU A 75 -17.61 3.46 -11.87
CA GLU A 75 -18.05 2.96 -10.56
C GLU A 75 -17.83 3.96 -9.42
N GLY A 76 -16.93 4.93 -9.58
CA GLY A 76 -16.34 5.64 -8.44
C GLY A 76 -17.21 6.68 -7.75
N GLU A 77 -18.24 7.21 -8.44
CA GLU A 77 -19.12 8.31 -8.00
C GLU A 77 -18.39 9.37 -7.14
N LEU A 78 -17.23 9.83 -7.63
CA LEU A 78 -16.34 10.67 -6.83
C LEU A 78 -16.94 12.05 -6.59
N THR A 79 -16.86 12.50 -5.34
CA THR A 79 -17.07 13.92 -5.02
C THR A 79 -15.99 14.77 -5.68
N PHE A 80 -16.20 16.09 -5.75
CA PHE A 80 -15.16 17.00 -6.24
C PHE A 80 -13.85 16.85 -5.46
N PHE A 81 -13.94 16.78 -4.12
CA PHE A 81 -12.79 16.51 -3.28
C PHE A 81 -12.16 15.13 -3.58
N GLY A 82 -12.97 14.08 -3.74
CA GLY A 82 -12.53 12.75 -4.17
C GLY A 82 -11.71 12.77 -5.45
N ARG A 83 -12.25 13.42 -6.47
CA ARG A 83 -11.62 13.60 -7.78
C ARG A 83 -10.30 14.38 -7.67
N TYR A 84 -10.28 15.45 -6.87
CA TYR A 84 -9.06 16.23 -6.62
C TYR A 84 -7.99 15.43 -5.88
N SER A 85 -8.38 14.71 -4.83
CA SER A 85 -7.47 13.86 -4.05
C SER A 85 -6.88 12.73 -4.89
N LEU A 86 -7.70 12.03 -5.68
CA LEU A 86 -7.22 11.00 -6.60
C LEU A 86 -6.25 11.59 -7.62
N ARG A 87 -6.58 12.75 -8.22
CA ARG A 87 -5.70 13.44 -9.17
C ARG A 87 -4.33 13.76 -8.54
N GLN A 88 -4.29 14.34 -7.34
CA GLN A 88 -3.02 14.65 -6.66
C GLN A 88 -2.25 13.38 -6.28
N PHE A 89 -2.95 12.32 -5.87
CA PHE A 89 -2.36 11.02 -5.57
C PHE A 89 -1.67 10.42 -6.82
N LEU A 90 -2.38 10.35 -7.95
CA LEU A 90 -1.86 9.83 -9.21
C LEU A 90 -0.67 10.65 -9.72
N ILE A 91 -0.80 11.98 -9.78
CA ILE A 91 0.31 12.86 -10.19
C ILE A 91 1.55 12.66 -9.31
N GLY A 92 1.37 12.52 -7.99
CA GLY A 92 2.48 12.30 -7.06
C GLY A 92 3.19 10.95 -7.26
N ASN A 93 2.43 9.90 -7.60
CA ASN A 93 2.97 8.58 -7.88
C ASN A 93 3.66 8.53 -9.24
N LEU A 94 3.03 9.09 -10.28
CA LEU A 94 3.60 9.27 -11.62
C LEU A 94 4.93 10.04 -11.55
N GLY A 95 4.96 11.17 -10.85
CA GLY A 95 6.20 11.94 -10.69
C GLY A 95 7.26 11.22 -9.84
N SER A 96 6.86 10.31 -8.94
CA SER A 96 7.83 9.45 -8.23
C SER A 96 8.39 8.38 -9.16
N ARG A 97 7.55 7.77 -9.99
CA ARG A 97 7.95 6.79 -11.00
C ARG A 97 8.99 7.36 -11.96
N GLN A 98 8.74 8.52 -12.57
CA GLN A 98 9.70 9.14 -13.48
C GLN A 98 11.04 9.42 -12.82
N ARG A 99 11.04 9.95 -11.58
CA ARG A 99 12.28 10.19 -10.84
C ARG A 99 13.05 8.91 -10.57
N ILE A 100 12.37 7.82 -10.20
CA ILE A 100 13.02 6.51 -10.01
C ILE A 100 13.69 6.08 -11.31
N ILE A 101 12.97 6.11 -12.44
CA ILE A 101 13.51 5.72 -13.75
C ILE A 101 14.74 6.55 -14.12
N GLU A 102 14.66 7.86 -13.97
CA GLU A 102 15.77 8.76 -14.26
C GLU A 102 16.98 8.51 -13.33
N VAL A 103 16.74 8.26 -12.05
CA VAL A 103 17.80 7.93 -11.08
C VAL A 103 18.47 6.60 -11.42
N LEU A 104 17.74 5.60 -11.91
CA LEU A 104 18.34 4.33 -12.33
C LEU A 104 19.26 4.48 -13.54
N LYS A 105 18.97 5.42 -14.44
CA LYS A 105 19.88 5.75 -15.56
C LYS A 105 21.16 6.40 -15.07
N ARG A 106 21.05 7.29 -14.07
CA ARG A 106 22.20 8.02 -13.48
C ARG A 106 23.07 7.14 -12.61
N TYR A 107 22.45 6.20 -11.89
CA TYR A 107 23.08 5.33 -10.89
C TYR A 107 22.74 3.87 -11.18
N PRO A 108 23.27 3.28 -12.27
CA PRO A 108 22.96 1.90 -12.68
C PRO A 108 23.37 0.85 -11.63
N GLU A 109 24.27 1.18 -10.70
CA GLU A 109 24.66 0.32 -9.57
C GLU A 109 23.50 0.00 -8.61
N ILE A 110 22.40 0.78 -8.66
CA ILE A 110 21.18 0.46 -7.91
C ILE A 110 20.65 -0.92 -8.33
N ASN A 111 20.64 -1.24 -9.63
CA ASN A 111 20.15 -2.53 -10.12
C ASN A 111 21.00 -3.72 -9.66
N GLN A 112 22.23 -3.47 -9.19
CA GLN A 112 23.14 -4.48 -8.68
C GLN A 112 22.92 -4.81 -7.20
N GLN A 113 22.11 -4.01 -6.48
CA GLN A 113 21.79 -4.28 -5.09
C GLN A 113 21.05 -5.61 -4.94
N LYS A 114 21.52 -6.48 -4.05
CA LYS A 114 20.89 -7.78 -3.81
C LYS A 114 19.86 -7.68 -2.69
N ILE A 115 18.62 -8.05 -2.99
CA ILE A 115 17.57 -8.23 -1.97
C ILE A 115 17.61 -9.70 -1.54
N GLN A 116 18.36 -10.00 -0.49
CA GLN A 116 18.63 -11.37 -0.06
C GLN A 116 17.62 -11.84 0.98
N LYS A 117 17.03 -13.02 0.72
CA LYS A 117 16.12 -13.75 1.61
C LYS A 117 15.05 -12.87 2.27
N PRO A 118 14.36 -11.98 1.55
CA PRO A 118 13.39 -11.06 2.18
C PRO A 118 12.29 -11.83 2.92
N ILE A 119 11.82 -11.28 4.03
CA ILE A 119 10.67 -11.80 4.77
C ILE A 119 9.44 -11.01 4.32
N PHE A 120 8.39 -11.70 3.90
CA PHE A 120 7.10 -11.09 3.54
C PHE A 120 6.03 -11.54 4.53
N ILE A 121 5.39 -10.58 5.20
CA ILE A 121 4.25 -10.81 6.08
C ILE A 121 2.98 -10.55 5.27
N THR A 122 2.11 -11.55 5.20
CA THR A 122 0.85 -11.51 4.45
C THR A 122 -0.27 -12.25 5.17
N GLY A 123 -1.41 -12.42 4.51
CA GLY A 123 -2.68 -12.90 5.07
C GLY A 123 -3.80 -11.92 4.73
N TRP A 124 -5.03 -12.23 5.13
CA TRP A 124 -6.12 -11.28 4.95
C TRP A 124 -5.90 -9.98 5.71
N TYR A 125 -6.55 -8.90 5.26
CA TYR A 125 -6.65 -7.69 6.03
C TYR A 125 -7.17 -8.02 7.44
N ARG A 126 -6.69 -7.25 8.43
CA ARG A 126 -7.16 -7.36 9.83
C ARG A 126 -6.78 -8.69 10.52
N SER A 127 -5.82 -9.44 10.02
CA SER A 127 -5.30 -10.69 10.63
C SER A 127 -4.15 -10.49 11.65
N GLY A 128 -3.77 -9.24 11.96
CA GLY A 128 -2.69 -8.93 12.90
C GLY A 128 -1.31 -8.72 12.26
N THR A 129 -1.22 -8.67 10.93
CA THR A 129 0.03 -8.47 10.18
C THR A 129 0.80 -7.22 10.63
N THR A 130 0.13 -6.10 10.88
CA THR A 130 0.76 -4.86 11.35
C THR A 130 1.42 -5.03 12.73
N HIS A 131 0.83 -5.82 13.63
CA HIS A 131 1.44 -6.09 14.93
C HIS A 131 2.75 -6.88 14.76
N LEU A 132 2.71 -7.95 13.96
CA LEU A 132 3.90 -8.76 13.67
C LEU A 132 4.99 -7.96 12.95
N HIS A 133 4.62 -7.10 12.00
CA HIS A 133 5.57 -6.27 11.27
C HIS A 133 6.31 -5.29 12.20
N ASN A 134 5.58 -4.63 13.11
CA ASN A 134 6.19 -3.77 14.12
C ASN A 134 7.11 -4.53 15.07
N LEU A 135 6.75 -5.77 15.43
CA LEU A 135 7.61 -6.62 16.25
C LEU A 135 8.92 -6.96 15.53
N PHE A 136 8.84 -7.38 14.27
CA PHE A 136 10.02 -7.74 13.48
C PHE A 136 10.93 -6.52 13.25
N ALA A 137 10.36 -5.34 13.10
CA ALA A 137 11.11 -4.10 12.96
C ALA A 137 11.98 -3.73 14.18
N LEU A 138 11.79 -4.38 15.34
CA LEU A 138 12.63 -4.18 16.52
C LEU A 138 13.92 -5.02 16.48
N HIS A 139 14.01 -6.02 15.59
CA HIS A 139 15.19 -6.88 15.51
C HIS A 139 16.33 -6.15 14.76
N PRO A 140 17.55 -6.07 15.33
CA PRO A 140 18.64 -5.27 14.76
C PRO A 140 19.10 -5.73 13.36
N ASP A 141 18.92 -7.02 13.04
CA ASP A 141 19.25 -7.55 11.71
C ASP A 141 18.12 -7.45 10.68
N LEU A 142 16.94 -6.98 11.10
CA LEU A 142 15.81 -6.80 10.21
C LEU A 142 15.63 -5.33 9.86
N ARG A 143 15.34 -5.07 8.59
CA ARG A 143 15.01 -3.75 8.07
C ARG A 143 13.57 -3.75 7.59
N ALA A 144 12.73 -2.99 8.28
CA ALA A 144 11.41 -2.64 7.79
C ALA A 144 11.45 -1.28 7.08
N PRO A 145 10.76 -1.11 5.94
CA PRO A 145 10.69 0.19 5.30
C PRO A 145 9.81 1.14 6.12
N LEU A 146 10.33 2.34 6.41
CA LEU A 146 9.58 3.35 7.14
C LEU A 146 8.57 4.05 6.22
N PHE A 147 7.45 4.50 6.77
CA PHE A 147 6.39 5.12 5.98
C PHE A 147 6.89 6.29 5.12
N TRP A 148 7.79 7.12 5.65
CA TRP A 148 8.35 8.23 4.89
C TRP A 148 9.24 7.79 3.71
N GLU A 149 9.94 6.67 3.85
CA GLU A 149 10.74 6.06 2.78
C GLU A 149 9.83 5.51 1.68
N LEU A 150 8.72 4.88 2.06
CA LEU A 150 7.72 4.34 1.14
C LEU A 150 6.97 5.44 0.39
N ARG A 151 6.68 6.56 1.06
CA ARG A 151 6.00 7.70 0.44
C ARG A 151 6.91 8.44 -0.53
N HIS A 152 8.20 8.54 -0.20
CA HIS A 152 9.19 9.31 -0.94
C HIS A 152 10.51 8.51 -1.14
N PRO A 153 10.50 7.39 -1.88
CA PRO A 153 11.68 6.55 -2.07
C PRO A 153 12.76 7.25 -2.91
N CYS A 154 12.34 8.18 -3.78
CA CYS A 154 13.19 8.95 -4.66
C CYS A 154 12.77 10.44 -4.66
N PRO A 155 13.13 11.23 -3.62
CA PRO A 155 12.62 12.59 -3.45
C PRO A 155 13.24 13.62 -4.42
N THR A 156 14.37 13.32 -5.05
CA THR A 156 15.14 14.18 -5.96
C THR A 156 15.86 13.31 -6.99
N LEU A 157 16.47 13.93 -8.01
CA LEU A 157 17.29 13.24 -9.02
C LEU A 157 18.71 12.90 -8.52
N ASP A 158 19.10 13.48 -7.39
CA ASP A 158 20.22 13.04 -6.57
C ASP A 158 19.67 12.71 -5.18
N PRO A 159 19.14 11.49 -4.97
CA PRO A 159 18.47 11.14 -3.73
C PRO A 159 19.42 10.98 -2.53
N ARG A 160 20.74 10.91 -2.75
CA ARG A 160 21.74 10.85 -1.66
C ARG A 160 21.90 12.19 -0.93
N THR A 161 21.69 13.31 -1.62
CA THR A 161 21.76 14.65 -1.03
C THR A 161 20.44 15.13 -0.42
N ALA A 162 19.37 14.34 -0.52
CA ALA A 162 18.07 14.70 0.01
C ALA A 162 18.00 14.60 1.54
N ASP A 163 17.64 15.70 2.21
CA ASP A 163 17.38 15.73 3.66
C ASP A 163 16.21 14.80 4.05
N PRO A 164 16.47 13.73 4.84
CA PRO A 164 15.44 12.85 5.38
C PRO A 164 14.40 13.60 6.21
N ASN A 165 14.82 14.59 7.00
CA ASN A 165 13.92 15.33 7.88
C ASN A 165 12.88 16.14 7.08
N ARG A 166 13.25 16.63 5.89
CA ARG A 166 12.30 17.27 4.97
C ARG A 166 11.21 16.30 4.52
N GLN A 167 11.55 15.04 4.23
CA GLN A 167 10.56 14.04 3.83
C GLN A 167 9.68 13.62 5.01
N ILE A 168 10.26 13.43 6.19
CA ILE A 168 9.53 13.14 7.43
C ILE A 168 8.53 14.26 7.74
N ARG A 169 8.96 15.54 7.68
CA ARG A 169 8.07 16.70 7.89
C ARG A 169 6.90 16.74 6.90
N ARG A 170 7.15 16.44 5.62
CA ARG A 170 6.10 16.37 4.59
C ARG A 170 5.07 15.30 4.92
N VAL A 171 5.52 14.11 5.31
CA VAL A 171 4.63 12.98 5.65
C VAL A 171 3.84 13.28 6.93
N LYS A 172 4.48 13.85 7.96
CA LYS A 172 3.78 14.30 9.19
C LYS A 172 2.72 15.36 8.89
N LEU A 173 3.02 16.33 8.01
CA LEU A 173 2.04 17.35 7.60
C LEU A 173 0.87 16.73 6.82
N ALA A 174 1.15 15.85 5.86
CA ALA A 174 0.11 15.15 5.12
C ALA A 174 -0.77 14.30 6.04
N GLY A 175 -0.19 13.63 7.03
CA GLY A 175 -0.92 12.87 8.06
C GLY A 175 -1.84 13.75 8.91
N LYS A 176 -1.38 14.95 9.34
CA LYS A 176 -2.24 15.91 10.07
C LYS A 176 -3.41 16.39 9.23
N ILE A 177 -3.17 16.71 7.96
CA ILE A 177 -4.21 17.11 7.01
C ILE A 177 -5.21 15.96 6.84
N HIS A 178 -4.73 14.74 6.59
CA HIS A 178 -5.59 13.57 6.44
C HIS A 178 -6.42 13.29 7.71
N GLY A 179 -5.82 13.40 8.90
CA GLY A 179 -6.53 13.26 10.18
C GLY A 179 -7.67 14.24 10.37
N TYR A 180 -7.52 15.46 9.89
CA TYR A 180 -8.59 16.46 9.90
C TYR A 180 -9.70 16.13 8.88
N LEU A 181 -9.34 15.65 7.69
CA LEU A 181 -10.28 15.39 6.60
C LEU A 181 -11.02 14.06 6.76
N ALA A 182 -10.39 13.06 7.37
CA ALA A 182 -10.87 11.69 7.52
C ALA A 182 -10.56 11.13 8.93
N PRO A 183 -11.13 11.71 10.01
CA PRO A 183 -10.88 11.29 11.39
C PRO A 183 -11.34 9.86 11.64
N GLY A 184 -12.43 9.40 11.02
CA GLY A 184 -12.93 8.02 11.15
C GLY A 184 -11.92 7.00 10.62
N PHE A 185 -11.33 7.24 9.44
CA PHE A 185 -10.25 6.40 8.92
C PHE A 185 -9.00 6.48 9.81
N SER A 186 -8.61 7.68 10.23
CA SER A 186 -7.41 7.88 11.05
C SER A 186 -7.52 7.21 12.42
N ALA A 187 -8.72 7.06 12.98
CA ALA A 187 -8.96 6.29 14.18
C ALA A 187 -8.70 4.78 13.99
N ILE A 188 -8.86 4.27 12.75
CA ILE A 188 -8.64 2.87 12.41
C ILE A 188 -7.19 2.63 11.94
N HIS A 189 -6.62 3.58 11.20
CA HIS A 189 -5.27 3.51 10.63
C HIS A 189 -4.65 4.92 10.51
N ALA A 190 -3.77 5.26 11.45
CA ALA A 190 -2.96 6.47 11.41
C ALA A 190 -1.47 6.10 11.27
N PRO A 191 -0.92 6.05 10.04
CA PRO A 191 0.48 5.71 9.84
C PRO A 191 1.38 6.83 10.37
N GLU A 192 2.36 6.46 11.19
CA GLU A 192 3.40 7.37 11.67
C GLU A 192 4.55 7.40 10.67
N ALA A 193 5.05 8.60 10.35
CA ALA A 193 6.09 8.80 9.33
C ALA A 193 7.30 7.86 9.50
N GLU A 194 7.74 7.65 10.75
CA GLU A 194 8.95 6.92 11.12
C GLU A 194 8.67 5.50 11.62
N ARG A 195 7.47 4.97 11.36
CA ARG A 195 7.12 3.57 11.65
C ARG A 195 7.11 2.71 10.39
N PRO A 196 7.31 1.39 10.52
CA PRO A 196 7.09 0.43 9.44
C PRO A 196 5.71 0.56 8.81
N GLU A 197 5.62 0.47 7.48
CA GLU A 197 4.32 0.48 6.78
C GLU A 197 4.26 -0.44 5.55
N GLU A 198 3.09 -0.53 4.93
CA GLU A 198 2.77 -1.46 3.84
C GLU A 198 3.53 -1.20 2.54
N CYS A 199 3.91 -2.30 1.89
CA CYS A 199 4.53 -2.29 0.56
C CYS A 199 3.63 -1.65 -0.51
N LEU A 200 2.32 -1.58 -0.27
CA LEU A 200 1.32 -0.98 -1.15
C LEU A 200 1.77 0.38 -1.71
N HIS A 201 2.43 1.20 -0.90
CA HIS A 201 2.88 2.53 -1.31
C HIS A 201 3.92 2.50 -2.43
N LEU A 202 4.74 1.45 -2.51
CA LEU A 202 5.68 1.26 -3.62
C LEU A 202 4.96 0.70 -4.85
N PHE A 203 3.97 -0.17 -4.67
CA PHE A 203 3.13 -0.69 -5.77
C PHE A 203 2.24 0.40 -6.39
N ASP A 204 1.80 1.39 -5.61
CA ASP A 204 1.05 2.55 -6.11
C ASP A 204 1.84 3.35 -7.16
N LYS A 205 3.18 3.36 -7.07
CA LYS A 205 4.08 4.01 -8.04
C LYS A 205 4.25 3.21 -9.34
N ALA A 206 3.78 1.96 -9.34
CA ALA A 206 3.70 1.12 -10.52
C ALA A 206 2.26 1.03 -11.09
N CYS A 207 1.31 1.82 -10.57
CA CYS A 207 -0.12 1.62 -10.85
C CYS A 207 -0.57 0.17 -10.62
N ALA A 208 -0.06 -0.47 -9.56
CA ALA A 208 -0.38 -1.84 -9.18
C ALA A 208 -0.69 -1.98 -7.69
N GLY A 209 -0.91 -0.86 -7.00
CA GLY A 209 -1.23 -0.82 -5.57
C GLY A 209 -2.73 -0.79 -5.31
N THR A 210 -3.11 -1.13 -4.08
CA THR A 210 -4.52 -1.23 -3.68
C THR A 210 -5.13 0.13 -3.32
N THR A 211 -4.33 1.19 -3.08
CA THR A 211 -4.84 2.47 -2.56
C THR A 211 -5.98 3.03 -3.40
N SER A 212 -5.83 3.01 -4.73
CA SER A 212 -6.82 3.60 -5.63
C SER A 212 -8.18 2.92 -5.49
N PHE A 213 -8.27 1.60 -5.68
CA PHE A 213 -9.55 0.89 -5.56
C PHE A 213 -10.06 0.77 -4.13
N PHE A 214 -9.16 0.86 -3.14
CA PHE A 214 -9.56 0.95 -1.74
C PHE A 214 -10.27 2.27 -1.47
N MET A 215 -9.84 3.36 -2.10
CA MET A 215 -10.32 4.73 -1.88
C MET A 215 -11.50 5.15 -2.78
N THR A 216 -11.65 4.58 -3.97
CA THR A 216 -12.52 5.15 -5.04
C THR A 216 -13.52 4.18 -5.66
N GLU A 217 -13.93 3.11 -4.97
CA GLU A 217 -14.87 2.10 -5.50
C GLU A 217 -14.47 1.45 -6.84
N ALA A 218 -13.21 1.59 -7.28
CA ALA A 218 -12.75 1.08 -8.57
C ALA A 218 -12.56 -0.46 -8.55
N LYS A 219 -13.65 -1.21 -8.35
CA LYS A 219 -13.67 -2.67 -8.20
C LYS A 219 -13.26 -3.33 -9.52
N GLY A 220 -13.70 -2.79 -10.65
CA GLY A 220 -13.25 -3.24 -11.98
C GLY A 220 -11.73 -3.25 -12.12
N PHE A 221 -11.04 -2.20 -11.64
CA PHE A 221 -9.58 -2.17 -11.63
C PHE A 221 -8.96 -3.22 -10.69
N ALA A 222 -9.59 -3.46 -9.55
CA ALA A 222 -9.15 -4.48 -8.59
C ALA A 222 -9.17 -5.89 -9.21
N TRP A 223 -10.21 -6.22 -9.99
CA TRP A 223 -10.33 -7.47 -10.75
C TRP A 223 -9.37 -7.51 -11.94
N TRP A 224 -9.25 -6.40 -12.68
CA TRP A 224 -8.32 -6.27 -13.80
C TRP A 224 -6.87 -6.63 -13.40
N LEU A 225 -6.41 -6.15 -12.22
CA LEU A 225 -5.10 -6.50 -11.67
C LEU A 225 -4.93 -8.00 -11.38
N LEU A 226 -5.99 -8.69 -10.94
CA LEU A 226 -5.94 -10.13 -10.68
C LEU A 226 -5.87 -10.95 -11.97
N ASP A 227 -6.59 -10.52 -13.00
CA ASP A 227 -6.70 -11.23 -14.27
C ASP A 227 -5.45 -11.04 -15.15
N HIS A 228 -4.96 -9.80 -15.26
CA HIS A 228 -3.78 -9.48 -16.08
C HIS A 228 -2.46 -9.85 -15.36
N GLY A 229 -2.53 -9.98 -14.03
CA GLY A 229 -1.36 -10.23 -13.18
C GLY A 229 -0.50 -9.00 -12.96
N ILE A 230 0.38 -9.05 -11.94
CA ILE A 230 1.14 -7.87 -11.49
C ILE A 230 2.66 -8.10 -11.49
N GLN A 231 3.19 -8.91 -12.41
CA GLN A 231 4.64 -9.16 -12.53
C GLN A 231 5.42 -7.84 -12.65
N HIS A 232 4.97 -6.93 -13.52
CA HIS A 232 5.54 -5.59 -13.67
C HIS A 232 5.57 -4.80 -12.34
N GLY A 233 4.50 -4.91 -11.55
CA GLY A 233 4.42 -4.31 -10.22
C GLY A 233 5.49 -4.84 -9.27
N TYR A 234 5.72 -6.16 -9.24
CA TYR A 234 6.76 -6.77 -8.41
C TYR A 234 8.19 -6.46 -8.90
N ASP A 235 8.39 -6.37 -10.21
CA ASP A 235 9.69 -6.03 -10.78
C ASP A 235 10.06 -4.58 -10.45
N PHE A 236 9.12 -3.65 -10.60
CA PHE A 236 9.30 -2.25 -10.19
C PHE A 236 9.40 -2.09 -8.67
N PHE A 237 8.69 -2.92 -7.90
CA PHE A 237 8.83 -2.98 -6.44
C PHE A 237 10.24 -3.42 -6.03
N LYS A 238 10.80 -4.44 -6.67
CA LYS A 238 12.18 -4.90 -6.43
C LYS A 238 13.20 -3.79 -6.71
N ILE A 239 13.05 -3.07 -7.82
CA ILE A 239 13.87 -1.89 -8.15
C ILE A 239 13.78 -0.82 -7.05
N GLN A 240 12.58 -0.53 -6.55
CA GLN A 240 12.41 0.43 -5.45
C GLN A 240 13.05 -0.05 -4.15
N LEU A 241 12.99 -1.34 -3.83
CA LEU A 241 13.73 -1.90 -2.68
C LEU A 241 15.24 -1.80 -2.87
N GLN A 242 15.74 -2.04 -4.08
CA GLN A 242 17.15 -1.87 -4.42
C GLN A 242 17.60 -0.42 -4.23
N LEU A 243 16.79 0.55 -4.69
CA LEU A 243 17.03 1.97 -4.44
C LEU A 243 17.07 2.29 -2.94
N LEU A 244 16.08 1.82 -2.19
CA LEU A 244 16.03 2.01 -0.74
C LEU A 244 17.21 1.34 -0.02
N ASN A 245 17.70 0.21 -0.53
CA ASN A 245 18.86 -0.49 0.01
C ASN A 245 20.16 0.25 -0.31
N TRP A 246 20.28 0.82 -1.50
CA TRP A 246 21.43 1.64 -1.90
C TRP A 246 21.53 2.94 -1.10
N LEU A 247 20.39 3.59 -0.82
CA LEU A 247 20.34 4.81 -0.02
C LEU A 247 20.58 4.55 1.47
N ARG A 248 20.00 3.47 1.99
CA ARG A 248 19.97 3.16 3.42
C ARG A 248 20.08 1.65 3.60
N PRO A 249 21.30 1.09 3.57
CA PRO A 249 21.49 -0.36 3.63
C PRO A 249 20.87 -0.99 4.88
N GLY A 250 20.33 -2.20 4.73
CA GLY A 250 19.89 -3.05 5.83
C GLY A 250 20.33 -4.50 5.60
N ARG A 251 20.39 -5.30 6.67
CA ARG A 251 20.82 -6.70 6.57
C ARG A 251 19.78 -7.56 5.84
N ARG A 252 18.53 -7.56 6.32
CA ARG A 252 17.47 -8.38 5.74
C ARG A 252 16.12 -7.66 5.79
N TRP A 253 15.44 -7.58 4.66
CA TRP A 253 14.15 -6.92 4.57
C TRP A 253 13.04 -7.70 5.29
N VAL A 254 12.21 -6.98 6.05
CA VAL A 254 10.89 -7.44 6.49
C VAL A 254 9.81 -6.52 5.90
N LEU A 255 9.02 -7.10 5.03
CA LEU A 255 8.05 -6.45 4.15
C LEU A 255 6.66 -6.95 4.54
N LYS A 256 5.63 -6.13 4.34
CA LYS A 256 4.27 -6.48 4.73
C LYS A 256 3.27 -5.84 3.80
N TRP A 257 2.33 -6.66 3.32
CA TRP A 257 1.13 -6.21 2.65
C TRP A 257 0.16 -7.39 2.53
N PRO A 258 -1.09 -7.27 2.99
CA PRO A 258 -2.08 -8.35 2.86
C PRO A 258 -2.21 -8.88 1.43
N TYR A 259 -2.13 -7.98 0.45
CA TYR A 259 -2.32 -8.30 -0.97
C TYR A 259 -1.20 -9.16 -1.58
N HIS A 260 -0.08 -9.39 -0.87
CA HIS A 260 0.91 -10.40 -1.27
C HIS A 260 0.29 -11.80 -1.38
N LEU A 261 -0.78 -12.11 -0.63
CA LEU A 261 -1.46 -13.40 -0.69
C LEU A 261 -2.13 -13.65 -2.06
N TRP A 262 -2.77 -12.63 -2.64
CA TRP A 262 -3.45 -12.72 -3.95
C TRP A 262 -2.47 -12.99 -5.10
N HIS A 263 -1.22 -12.57 -4.91
CA HIS A 263 -0.15 -12.62 -5.89
C HIS A 263 1.07 -13.38 -5.39
N LEU A 264 0.83 -14.38 -4.55
CA LEU A 264 1.89 -15.17 -3.91
C LEU A 264 2.79 -15.83 -4.95
N GLU A 265 2.23 -16.34 -6.05
CA GLU A 265 3.01 -16.93 -7.14
C GLU A 265 4.02 -15.92 -7.74
N THR A 266 3.55 -14.70 -8.04
CA THR A 266 4.41 -13.62 -8.55
C THR A 266 5.47 -13.22 -7.54
N LEU A 267 5.12 -13.15 -6.26
CA LEU A 267 6.07 -12.87 -5.18
C LEU A 267 7.19 -13.92 -5.15
N LEU A 268 6.85 -15.20 -5.13
CA LEU A 268 7.83 -16.29 -5.08
C LEU A 268 8.68 -16.36 -6.36
N LYS A 269 8.11 -15.99 -7.51
CA LYS A 269 8.86 -15.86 -8.76
C LYS A 269 9.89 -14.72 -8.71
N THR A 270 9.51 -13.55 -8.21
CA THR A 270 10.40 -12.38 -8.12
C THR A 270 11.46 -12.52 -7.02
N PHE A 271 11.09 -13.17 -5.91
CA PHE A 271 11.94 -13.42 -4.74
C PHE A 271 11.96 -14.92 -4.38
N PRO A 272 12.69 -15.75 -5.16
CA PRO A 272 12.69 -17.22 -5.01
C PRO A 272 13.36 -17.74 -3.73
N ASP A 273 14.02 -16.86 -2.98
CA ASP A 273 14.63 -17.11 -1.68
C ASP A 273 13.86 -16.42 -0.52
N ALA A 274 12.70 -15.83 -0.79
CA ALA A 274 11.87 -15.20 0.23
C ALA A 274 11.34 -16.20 1.25
N THR A 275 11.17 -15.74 2.49
CA THR A 275 10.34 -16.40 3.51
C THR A 275 9.01 -15.67 3.58
N VAL A 276 7.89 -16.38 3.48
CA VAL A 276 6.55 -15.81 3.56
C VAL A 276 5.92 -16.23 4.88
N ILE A 277 5.47 -15.26 5.68
CA ILE A 277 4.69 -15.49 6.89
C ILE A 277 3.24 -15.14 6.60
N GLN A 278 2.38 -16.16 6.54
CA GLN A 278 0.94 -15.99 6.33
C GLN A 278 0.20 -16.02 7.66
N LEU A 279 -0.51 -14.93 7.95
CA LEU A 279 -1.39 -14.85 9.12
C LEU A 279 -2.80 -15.30 8.77
N HIS A 280 -3.37 -16.08 9.69
CA HIS A 280 -4.70 -16.66 9.57
C HIS A 280 -5.63 -16.09 10.63
N ARG A 281 -6.80 -15.64 10.19
CA ARG A 281 -7.90 -15.18 11.05
C ARG A 281 -9.21 -15.73 10.52
N ASP A 282 -10.15 -15.94 11.43
CA ASP A 282 -11.53 -16.31 11.12
C ASP A 282 -12.16 -15.35 10.09
N PRO A 283 -12.63 -15.85 8.92
CA PRO A 283 -13.26 -15.05 7.86
C PRO A 283 -14.45 -14.25 8.36
N CYS A 284 -15.25 -14.83 9.27
CA CYS A 284 -16.42 -14.19 9.84
C CYS A 284 -16.06 -12.93 10.65
N GLN A 285 -14.78 -12.76 11.02
CA GLN A 285 -14.29 -11.57 11.70
C GLN A 285 -13.44 -10.66 10.81
N SER A 286 -12.70 -11.21 9.84
CA SER A 286 -11.82 -10.40 8.97
C SER A 286 -12.62 -9.68 7.89
N ILE A 287 -13.58 -10.34 7.25
CA ILE A 287 -14.33 -9.78 6.11
C ILE A 287 -15.16 -8.55 6.54
N PRO A 288 -16.03 -8.62 7.57
CA PRO A 288 -16.74 -7.42 8.03
C PRO A 288 -15.79 -6.29 8.47
N SER A 289 -14.63 -6.64 9.04
CA SER A 289 -13.65 -5.65 9.46
C SER A 289 -12.92 -4.97 8.29
N VAL A 290 -12.70 -5.66 7.16
CA VAL A 290 -12.14 -5.00 5.95
C VAL A 290 -13.19 -4.15 5.26
N CYS A 291 -14.46 -4.58 5.23
CA CYS A 291 -15.56 -3.75 4.74
C CYS A 291 -15.66 -2.42 5.52
N SER A 292 -15.63 -2.47 6.85
CA SER A 292 -15.63 -1.27 7.70
C SER A 292 -14.42 -0.35 7.43
N LEU A 293 -13.23 -0.93 7.23
CA LEU A 293 -12.04 -0.16 6.87
C LEU A 293 -12.17 0.49 5.48
N ALA A 294 -12.68 -0.24 4.50
CA ALA A 294 -12.89 0.26 3.14
C ALA A 294 -13.95 1.36 3.10
N ALA A 295 -15.08 1.18 3.77
CA ALA A 295 -16.10 2.22 3.91
C ALA A 295 -15.52 3.50 4.53
N ALA A 296 -14.78 3.37 5.64
CA ALA A 296 -14.13 4.51 6.28
C ALA A 296 -13.09 5.21 5.37
N ALA A 297 -12.36 4.45 4.56
CA ALA A 297 -11.40 4.99 3.60
C ALA A 297 -12.08 5.72 2.44
N ARG A 298 -13.24 5.24 1.97
CA ARG A 298 -14.01 5.79 0.84
C ARG A 298 -14.85 7.00 1.22
N ALA A 299 -15.29 7.05 2.48
CA ALA A 299 -16.19 8.07 3.02
C ALA A 299 -15.88 9.53 2.63
N PRO A 300 -14.63 10.02 2.66
CA PRO A 300 -14.36 11.41 2.29
C PRO A 300 -14.30 11.63 0.77
N PHE A 301 -14.21 10.58 -0.05
CA PHE A 301 -13.95 10.68 -1.49
C PHE A 301 -15.17 10.38 -2.36
N CYS A 302 -15.98 9.37 -2.00
CA CYS A 302 -17.16 8.93 -2.75
C CYS A 302 -18.43 9.65 -2.29
N GLN A 303 -19.38 9.84 -3.20
CA GLN A 303 -20.66 10.50 -2.90
C GLN A 303 -21.60 9.62 -2.08
N SER A 304 -21.57 8.32 -2.34
CA SER A 304 -22.36 7.31 -1.65
C SER A 304 -21.51 6.04 -1.45
N ILE A 305 -21.89 5.20 -0.49
CA ILE A 305 -21.32 3.87 -0.29
C ILE A 305 -22.51 2.92 -0.15
N ASP A 306 -22.56 1.90 -1.00
CA ASP A 306 -23.49 0.78 -0.89
C ASP A 306 -22.85 -0.33 -0.05
N ASP A 307 -23.29 -0.47 1.19
CA ASP A 307 -22.73 -1.44 2.15
C ASP A 307 -22.92 -2.89 1.69
N ALA A 308 -24.02 -3.21 1.00
CA ALA A 308 -24.29 -4.55 0.52
C ALA A 308 -23.35 -4.90 -0.64
N ALA A 309 -23.24 -4.00 -1.63
CA ALA A 309 -22.33 -4.18 -2.76
C ALA A 309 -20.85 -4.11 -2.34
N LEU A 310 -20.52 -3.41 -1.25
CA LEU A 310 -19.19 -3.42 -0.64
C LEU A 310 -18.88 -4.76 0.01
N GLY A 311 -19.85 -5.32 0.76
CA GLY A 311 -19.73 -6.62 1.41
C GLY A 311 -19.56 -7.75 0.41
N GLU A 312 -20.40 -7.79 -0.63
CA GLU A 312 -20.30 -8.76 -1.72
C GLU A 312 -18.95 -8.69 -2.44
N PHE A 313 -18.49 -7.48 -2.76
CA PHE A 313 -17.17 -7.29 -3.37
C PHE A 313 -16.05 -7.89 -2.51
N TRP A 314 -15.94 -7.51 -1.24
CA TRP A 314 -14.86 -7.99 -0.39
C TRP A 314 -14.94 -9.48 -0.11
N LEU A 315 -16.14 -10.05 0.01
CA LEU A 315 -16.32 -11.50 0.15
C LEU A 315 -15.75 -12.24 -1.06
N ASN A 316 -16.19 -11.87 -2.27
CA ASN A 316 -15.76 -12.52 -3.51
C ASN A 316 -14.27 -12.29 -3.77
N TYR A 317 -13.78 -11.09 -3.48
CA TYR A 317 -12.39 -10.72 -3.71
C TYR A 317 -11.43 -11.41 -2.73
N ASP A 318 -11.79 -11.53 -1.45
CA ASP A 318 -11.03 -12.27 -0.43
C ASP A 318 -11.01 -13.77 -0.72
N GLU A 319 -12.12 -14.34 -1.20
CA GLU A 319 -12.19 -15.73 -1.65
C GLU A 319 -11.27 -15.98 -2.85
N ALA A 320 -11.34 -15.14 -3.88
CA ALA A 320 -10.47 -15.23 -5.05
C ALA A 320 -8.99 -15.15 -4.66
N GLY A 321 -8.65 -14.23 -3.76
CA GLY A 321 -7.30 -14.09 -3.22
C GLY A 321 -6.81 -15.31 -2.45
N LEU A 322 -7.66 -15.86 -1.59
CA LEU A 322 -7.35 -17.06 -0.83
C LEU A 322 -7.10 -18.24 -1.77
N ASN A 323 -8.00 -18.47 -2.74
CA ASN A 323 -7.87 -19.58 -3.69
C ASN A 323 -6.60 -19.49 -4.53
N ARG A 324 -6.27 -18.29 -5.03
CA ARG A 324 -5.00 -18.03 -5.74
C ARG A 324 -3.79 -18.27 -4.85
N GLY A 325 -3.82 -17.76 -3.62
CA GLY A 325 -2.79 -17.98 -2.63
C GLY A 325 -2.57 -19.47 -2.35
N LEU A 326 -3.64 -20.21 -2.04
CA LEU A 326 -3.59 -21.66 -1.77
C LEU A 326 -3.03 -22.45 -2.96
N LYS A 327 -3.40 -22.10 -4.20
CA LYS A 327 -2.82 -22.70 -5.40
C LYS A 327 -1.33 -22.42 -5.51
N ALA A 328 -0.91 -21.17 -5.32
CA ALA A 328 0.50 -20.79 -5.35
C ALA A 328 1.34 -21.46 -4.26
N ARG A 329 0.75 -21.78 -3.10
CA ARG A 329 1.44 -22.51 -2.02
C ARG A 329 1.87 -23.91 -2.45
N GLN A 330 1.18 -24.54 -3.40
CA GLN A 330 1.52 -25.89 -3.87
C GLN A 330 2.88 -25.94 -4.58
N THR A 331 3.36 -24.80 -5.09
CA THR A 331 4.67 -24.69 -5.77
C THR A 331 5.76 -24.10 -4.87
N ALA A 332 5.43 -23.73 -3.63
CA ALA A 332 6.39 -23.18 -2.69
C ALA A 332 7.38 -24.25 -2.20
N LYS A 333 8.64 -23.85 -1.97
CA LYS A 333 9.65 -24.77 -1.41
C LYS A 333 9.30 -25.15 0.03
N ALA A 334 9.83 -26.29 0.49
CA ALA A 334 9.73 -26.69 1.88
C ALA A 334 10.21 -25.56 2.81
N ASN A 335 9.42 -25.27 3.86
CA ASN A 335 9.67 -24.21 4.84
C ASN A 335 9.75 -22.78 4.28
N GLN A 336 9.32 -22.54 3.04
CA GLN A 336 9.27 -21.20 2.48
C GLN A 336 8.10 -20.37 3.04
N ILE A 337 7.05 -21.06 3.49
CA ILE A 337 5.83 -20.45 4.02
C ILE A 337 5.63 -20.89 5.47
N ILE A 338 5.38 -19.92 6.34
CA ILE A 338 5.16 -20.09 7.78
C ILE A 338 3.76 -19.59 8.12
N ASP A 339 2.97 -20.42 8.77
CA ASP A 339 1.60 -20.10 9.15
C ASP A 339 1.51 -19.65 10.60
N ILE A 340 0.85 -18.53 10.84
CA ILE A 340 0.61 -18.01 12.19
C ILE A 340 -0.88 -17.74 12.36
N ARG A 341 -1.51 -18.34 13.37
CA ARG A 341 -2.90 -18.02 13.71
C ARG A 341 -2.95 -16.76 14.55
N TYR A 342 -3.85 -15.85 14.23
CA TYR A 342 -4.03 -14.59 14.97
C TYR A 342 -4.29 -14.78 16.48
N PRO A 343 -5.09 -15.76 16.93
CA PRO A 343 -5.25 -16.04 18.36
C PRO A 343 -3.96 -16.44 19.06
N ASP A 344 -3.05 -17.13 18.35
CA ASP A 344 -1.78 -17.57 18.91
C ASP A 344 -0.82 -16.38 19.00
N LEU A 345 -0.76 -15.54 17.97
CA LEU A 345 0.03 -14.30 18.01
C LEU A 345 -0.32 -13.40 19.22
N LYS A 346 -1.62 -13.30 19.57
CA LYS A 346 -2.07 -12.53 20.73
C LYS A 346 -1.59 -13.08 22.08
N LYS A 347 -1.39 -14.40 22.17
CA LYS A 347 -0.97 -15.06 23.40
C LYS A 347 0.53 -14.92 23.64
N ILE A 348 1.31 -14.60 22.62
CA ILE A 348 2.76 -14.51 22.77
C ILE A 348 3.08 -13.17 23.47
N PRO A 349 3.64 -13.19 24.69
CA PRO A 349 4.04 -11.97 25.36
C PRO A 349 5.09 -11.25 24.50
N PHE A 350 4.98 -9.92 24.39
CA PHE A 350 5.91 -9.08 23.62
C PHE A 350 7.37 -9.36 23.98
N GLN A 351 7.65 -9.59 25.27
CA GLN A 351 8.98 -9.94 25.78
C GLN A 351 9.48 -11.32 25.32
N SER A 352 8.59 -12.29 25.09
CA SER A 352 8.93 -13.65 24.66
C SER A 352 9.22 -13.75 23.16
N LEU A 353 8.63 -12.88 22.33
CA LEU A 353 9.00 -12.73 20.92
C LEU A 353 10.38 -12.08 20.78
N ILE A 354 10.64 -11.03 21.57
CA ILE A 354 11.93 -10.34 21.59
C ILE A 354 13.05 -11.25 22.14
N LYS A 355 12.76 -12.13 23.10
CA LYS A 355 13.71 -13.10 23.67
C LYS A 355 13.99 -14.32 22.79
N PHE A 356 14.11 -14.12 21.49
CA PHE A 356 15.04 -14.87 20.65
C PHE A 356 14.70 -16.29 20.14
N ARG A 357 13.73 -17.03 20.69
CA ARG A 357 13.48 -18.42 20.20
C ARG A 357 12.57 -18.50 18.97
N ILE A 358 11.46 -17.79 18.97
CA ILE A 358 10.45 -17.88 17.90
C ILE A 358 10.90 -17.13 16.63
N LEU A 359 11.50 -15.94 16.80
CA LEU A 359 12.06 -15.17 15.69
C LEU A 359 13.22 -15.89 15.02
N SER A 360 14.09 -16.58 15.78
CA SER A 360 15.18 -17.37 15.20
C SER A 360 14.67 -18.61 14.48
N GLU A 361 13.64 -19.29 14.99
CA GLU A 361 12.99 -20.40 14.29
C GLU A 361 12.33 -19.94 12.98
N TRP A 362 11.63 -18.80 12.98
CA TRP A 362 10.92 -18.31 11.80
C TRP A 362 11.81 -17.64 10.76
N THR A 363 12.91 -17.02 11.19
CA THR A 363 13.79 -16.28 10.29
C THR A 363 15.10 -17.01 10.02
N GLY A 364 15.49 -17.99 10.83
CA GLY A 364 16.83 -18.58 10.79
C GLY A 364 17.94 -17.61 11.23
N LEU A 365 17.61 -16.44 11.80
CA LEU A 365 18.57 -15.52 12.36
C LEU A 365 18.98 -16.01 13.75
N LYS A 366 20.28 -16.07 14.03
CA LYS A 366 20.75 -16.41 15.38
C LYS A 366 20.36 -15.28 16.33
N PRO A 367 20.01 -15.62 17.57
CA PRO A 367 19.90 -14.63 18.61
C PRO A 367 21.15 -13.76 18.68
N GLY A 368 21.00 -12.45 18.47
CA GLY A 368 22.06 -11.50 18.78
C GLY A 368 22.47 -11.72 20.23
N GLN A 369 23.73 -12.09 20.44
CA GLN A 369 24.31 -12.00 21.78
C GLN A 369 24.25 -10.53 22.16
N ASN A 370 23.36 -10.17 23.09
CA ASN A 370 23.25 -8.81 23.58
C ASN A 370 24.62 -8.33 24.07
N HIS A 371 25.06 -7.18 23.57
CA HIS A 371 25.91 -6.27 24.32
C HIS A 371 25.05 -5.14 24.84
#